data_AF-A0A0W0UHL4-F1
#
_entry.id   AF-A0A0W0UHL4-F1
#
_cell.length_a   1.000
_cell.length_b   1.000
_cell.length_c   1.000
_cell.angle_alpha   90.00
_cell.angle_beta   90.00
_cell.angle_gamma   90.00
#
_symmetry.space_group_name_H-M   'P 1'
#
loop_
_entity.id
_entity.type
_entity.pdbx_description
1 polymer ?
#
loop_
_entity_poly.entity_id
_entity_poly.type
_entity_poly.pdbx_seq_one_letter_code
_entity_poly.pdbx_strand_id
1 'polypeptide(L)'
;MIFKKTMMLIAFALMTTSCSDADYKLTHYFQMIKNRKTVFHEDTPLYKSLEKFSYPLTNKRNPFIYGAEKNREGDENSSNQILNKFMFNSLMFVGLLHSSSKSWVLVKEPNGKVLVVKPGDHIGKENVELIKIKNEVLLFKTHYYSKGKWQQHIVKILLKNKDRS
;
A
#
# COMPACT_ATOMS: atom_id res chain seq x y z
N MET A 1 -65.97 72.43 -36.16
CA MET A 1 -65.50 71.75 -34.92
C MET A 1 -64.64 70.50 -35.17
N ILE A 2 -64.61 69.92 -36.39
CA ILE A 2 -63.79 68.74 -36.74
C ILE A 2 -62.27 69.08 -36.84
N PHE A 3 -61.91 70.23 -37.41
CA PHE A 3 -60.50 70.59 -37.68
C PHE A 3 -59.65 70.83 -36.42
N LYS A 4 -60.25 71.35 -35.34
CA LYS A 4 -59.58 71.49 -34.03
C LYS A 4 -59.33 70.14 -33.37
N LYS A 5 -60.23 69.16 -33.57
CA LYS A 5 -60.09 67.80 -33.00
C LYS A 5 -58.99 67.01 -33.71
N THR A 6 -58.88 67.13 -35.04
CA THR A 6 -57.79 66.48 -35.80
C THR A 6 -56.43 67.09 -35.49
N MET A 7 -56.33 68.41 -35.32
CA MET A 7 -55.07 69.08 -34.97
C MET A 7 -54.59 68.72 -33.55
N MET A 8 -55.51 68.58 -32.59
CA MET A 8 -55.17 68.16 -31.23
C MET A 8 -54.72 66.70 -31.16
N LEU A 9 -55.29 65.84 -32.01
CA LEU A 9 -54.95 64.41 -32.08
C LEU A 9 -53.57 64.19 -32.74
N ILE A 10 -53.22 65.01 -33.73
CA ILE A 10 -51.88 65.03 -34.33
C ILE A 10 -50.84 65.54 -33.32
N ALA A 11 -51.12 66.64 -32.60
CA ALA A 11 -50.20 67.16 -31.59
C ALA A 11 -49.95 66.15 -30.45
N PHE A 12 -50.96 65.37 -30.07
CA PHE A 12 -50.81 64.29 -29.09
C PHE A 12 -49.96 63.12 -29.62
N ALA A 13 -50.10 62.78 -30.91
CA ALA A 13 -49.31 61.72 -31.54
C ALA A 13 -47.82 62.07 -31.71
N LEU A 14 -47.47 63.36 -31.86
CA LEU A 14 -46.06 63.79 -31.93
C LEU A 14 -45.36 63.74 -30.56
N MET A 15 -46.11 63.83 -29.45
CA MET A 15 -45.56 63.82 -28.09
C MET A 15 -45.16 62.41 -27.60
N THR A 16 -45.44 61.33 -28.34
CA THR A 16 -45.14 59.94 -27.90
C THR A 16 -43.81 59.39 -28.41
N THR A 17 -42.98 60.20 -29.08
CA THR A 17 -41.66 59.76 -29.56
C THR A 17 -40.59 59.94 -28.48
N SER A 18 -40.64 59.11 -27.42
CA SER A 18 -39.51 58.97 -26.49
C SER A 18 -38.60 57.85 -27.00
N CYS A 19 -37.50 58.22 -27.64
CA CYS A 19 -36.45 57.28 -28.01
C CYS A 19 -35.51 57.11 -26.81
N SER A 20 -35.46 55.91 -26.23
CA SER A 20 -34.66 55.59 -25.04
C SER A 20 -33.27 55.09 -25.45
N ASP A 21 -32.21 55.79 -25.03
CA ASP A 21 -30.77 55.48 -25.28
C ASP A 21 -30.26 54.26 -24.48
N ALA A 22 -31.06 53.74 -23.55
CA ALA A 22 -30.66 52.66 -22.64
C ALA A 22 -30.35 51.35 -23.38
N ASP A 23 -31.08 51.05 -24.45
CA ASP A 23 -30.95 49.78 -25.19
C ASP A 23 -29.71 49.75 -26.09
N TYR A 24 -29.25 50.91 -26.57
CA TYR A 24 -28.06 51.02 -27.42
C TYR A 24 -26.78 50.65 -26.66
N LYS A 25 -26.65 51.09 -25.41
CA LYS A 25 -25.48 50.76 -24.56
C LYS A 25 -25.41 49.27 -24.24
N LEU A 26 -26.56 48.66 -23.94
CA LEU A 26 -26.63 47.23 -23.63
C LEU A 26 -26.29 46.38 -24.86
N THR A 27 -26.84 46.72 -26.03
CA THR A 27 -26.56 46.02 -27.28
C THR A 27 -25.09 46.15 -27.69
N HIS A 28 -24.50 47.34 -27.55
CA HIS A 28 -23.08 47.56 -27.79
C HIS A 28 -22.19 46.75 -26.83
N TYR A 29 -22.55 46.69 -25.54
CA TYR A 29 -21.84 45.86 -24.56
C TYR A 29 -21.91 44.37 -24.89
N PHE A 30 -23.07 43.87 -25.33
CA PHE A 30 -23.22 42.50 -25.82
C PHE A 30 -22.34 42.21 -27.04
N GLN A 31 -22.26 43.14 -28.00
CA GLN A 31 -21.37 43.00 -29.15
C GLN A 31 -19.90 42.99 -28.74
N MET A 32 -19.51 43.85 -27.79
CA MET A 32 -18.15 43.88 -27.25
C MET A 32 -17.75 42.56 -26.56
N ILE A 33 -18.65 41.95 -25.77
CA ILE A 33 -18.41 40.64 -25.14
C ILE A 33 -18.28 39.55 -26.21
N LYS A 34 -19.19 39.52 -27.19
CA LYS A 34 -19.19 38.51 -28.26
C LYS A 34 -17.93 38.59 -29.13
N ASN A 35 -17.43 39.79 -29.39
CA ASN A 35 -16.23 40.01 -30.19
C ASN A 35 -14.92 39.83 -29.42
N ARG A 36 -14.97 39.58 -28.10
CA ARG A 36 -13.78 39.27 -27.32
C ARG A 36 -13.24 37.91 -27.80
N LYS A 37 -12.10 37.95 -28.49
CA LYS A 37 -11.35 36.76 -28.91
C LYS A 37 -11.06 35.91 -27.67
N THR A 38 -11.65 34.71 -27.61
CA THR A 38 -11.37 33.75 -26.54
C THR A 38 -9.89 33.40 -26.61
N VAL A 39 -9.19 33.52 -25.49
CA VAL A 39 -7.81 33.02 -25.39
C VAL A 39 -7.90 31.51 -25.64
N PHE A 40 -7.14 31.00 -26.60
CA PHE A 40 -7.02 29.57 -26.85
C PHE A 40 -6.57 28.92 -25.54
N HIS A 41 -7.47 28.15 -24.93
CA HIS A 41 -7.14 27.35 -23.76
C HIS A 41 -6.60 26.04 -24.29
N GLU A 42 -5.42 25.62 -23.86
CA GLU A 42 -4.90 24.31 -24.20
C GLU A 42 -5.90 23.26 -23.72
N ASP A 43 -6.28 22.33 -24.60
CA ASP A 43 -7.21 21.26 -24.25
C ASP A 43 -6.68 20.54 -23.02
N THR A 44 -7.51 20.41 -21.99
CA THR A 44 -7.14 19.66 -20.79
C THR A 44 -6.71 18.26 -21.23
N PRO A 45 -5.53 17.77 -20.82
CA PRO A 45 -5.07 16.48 -21.25
C PRO A 45 -6.10 15.41 -20.88
N LEU A 46 -6.62 14.73 -21.89
CA LEU A 46 -7.55 13.62 -21.69
C LEU A 46 -6.78 12.48 -21.01
N TYR A 47 -7.02 12.29 -19.72
CA TYR A 47 -6.50 11.12 -19.01
C TYR A 47 -7.02 9.87 -19.69
N LYS A 48 -6.11 9.06 -20.26
CA LYS A 48 -6.48 7.76 -20.80
C LYS A 48 -7.00 6.89 -19.65
N SER A 49 -8.21 6.37 -19.79
CA SER A 49 -8.77 5.43 -18.82
C SER A 49 -7.82 4.22 -18.69
N LEU A 50 -7.48 3.87 -17.45
CA LEU A 50 -6.70 2.66 -17.18
C LEU A 50 -7.52 1.44 -17.60
N GLU A 51 -6.94 0.60 -18.45
CA GLU A 51 -7.56 -0.67 -18.81
C GLU A 51 -7.71 -1.54 -17.56
N LYS A 52 -8.89 -2.16 -17.42
CA LYS A 52 -9.17 -3.06 -16.30
C LYS A 52 -8.32 -4.31 -16.45
N PHE A 53 -7.26 -4.40 -15.66
CA PHE A 53 -6.43 -5.61 -15.59
C PHE A 53 -7.21 -6.74 -14.88
N SER A 54 -7.48 -7.83 -15.60
CA SER A 54 -8.05 -9.05 -15.02
C SER A 54 -6.94 -9.99 -14.60
N TYR A 55 -6.90 -10.36 -13.31
CA TYR A 55 -5.93 -11.32 -12.81
C TYR A 55 -6.33 -12.72 -13.29
N PRO A 56 -5.48 -13.44 -14.05
CA PRO A 56 -5.77 -14.81 -14.42
C PRO A 56 -5.79 -15.68 -13.15
N LEU A 57 -6.98 -16.17 -12.80
CA LEU A 57 -7.20 -17.05 -11.63
C LEU A 57 -6.73 -18.49 -11.88
N THR A 58 -6.01 -18.74 -12.98
CA THR A 58 -5.57 -20.08 -13.35
C THR A 58 -4.53 -20.58 -12.35
N ASN A 59 -4.97 -21.47 -11.47
CA ASN A 59 -4.16 -22.23 -10.51
C ASN A 59 -3.35 -21.41 -9.49
N LYS A 60 -3.68 -20.13 -9.27
CA LYS A 60 -3.02 -19.26 -8.29
C LYS A 60 -4.03 -18.68 -7.30
N ARG A 61 -3.59 -18.55 -6.04
CA ARG A 61 -4.38 -17.95 -4.97
C ARG A 61 -4.75 -16.50 -5.33
N ASN A 62 -6.03 -16.16 -5.15
CA ASN A 62 -6.49 -14.79 -5.32
C ASN A 62 -5.93 -13.89 -4.20
N PRO A 63 -5.12 -12.86 -4.52
CA PRO A 63 -4.49 -12.00 -3.52
C PRO A 63 -5.46 -11.00 -2.88
N PHE A 64 -6.67 -10.85 -3.42
CA PHE A 64 -7.67 -9.89 -2.95
C PHE A 64 -8.73 -10.50 -2.02
N ILE A 65 -8.72 -11.82 -1.84
CA ILE A 65 -9.63 -12.50 -0.92
C ILE A 65 -8.90 -12.75 0.40
N TYR A 66 -9.29 -12.00 1.43
CA TYR A 66 -8.79 -12.21 2.78
C TYR A 66 -9.32 -13.53 3.33
N GLY A 67 -8.43 -14.43 3.76
CA GLY A 67 -8.83 -15.73 4.31
C GLY A 67 -9.06 -16.85 3.29
N ALA A 68 -8.76 -16.65 2.00
CA ALA A 68 -8.74 -17.77 1.04
C ALA A 68 -7.91 -18.93 1.60
N GLU A 69 -8.53 -20.11 1.64
CA GLU A 69 -8.08 -21.30 2.35
C GLU A 69 -6.57 -21.48 2.21
N LYS A 70 -5.92 -21.46 3.36
CA LYS A 70 -4.49 -21.69 3.43
C LYS A 70 -4.33 -23.18 3.17
N ASN A 71 -4.22 -23.57 1.89
CA ASN A 71 -3.66 -24.85 1.49
C ASN A 71 -2.22 -24.86 2.01
N ARG A 72 -2.06 -25.16 3.30
CA ARG A 72 -0.80 -25.47 3.94
C ARG A 72 -0.48 -26.92 3.60
N GLU A 73 -0.27 -27.20 2.31
CA GLU A 73 0.51 -28.36 1.89
C GLU A 73 2.02 -28.07 2.00
N GLY A 74 2.40 -27.09 2.82
CA GLY A 74 3.74 -26.97 3.36
C GLY A 74 3.67 -27.40 4.81
N ASP A 75 4.09 -28.64 5.09
CA ASP A 75 4.25 -29.28 6.40
C ASP A 75 3.75 -28.41 7.57
N GLU A 76 2.45 -28.49 7.89
CA GLU A 76 1.88 -27.85 9.09
C GLU A 76 2.57 -28.30 10.40
N ASN A 77 3.38 -29.37 10.31
CA ASN A 77 4.23 -29.92 11.36
C ASN A 77 5.69 -29.46 11.29
N SER A 78 6.03 -28.41 10.54
CA SER A 78 7.39 -27.90 10.51
C SER A 78 7.78 -27.36 11.89
N SER A 79 8.88 -27.87 12.44
CA SER A 79 9.45 -27.48 13.74
C SER A 79 9.53 -25.95 13.90
N ASN A 80 9.86 -25.24 12.83
CA ASN A 80 9.96 -23.79 12.78
C ASN A 80 8.65 -23.09 13.12
N GLN A 81 7.52 -23.58 12.60
CA GLN A 81 6.23 -22.95 12.81
C GLN A 81 5.78 -23.02 14.29
N ILE A 82 6.19 -24.08 14.99
CA ILE A 82 5.94 -24.21 16.43
C ILE A 82 6.84 -23.24 17.20
N LEU A 83 8.14 -23.23 16.90
CA LEU A 83 9.12 -22.36 17.55
C LEU A 83 8.83 -20.87 17.34
N ASN A 84 8.23 -20.48 16.21
CA ASN A 84 7.84 -19.11 15.90
C ASN A 84 6.73 -18.54 16.80
N LYS A 85 6.07 -19.39 17.59
CA LYS A 85 5.08 -18.94 18.59
C LYS A 85 5.72 -18.38 19.86
N PHE A 86 7.01 -18.66 20.08
CA PHE A 86 7.73 -18.28 21.30
C PHE A 86 8.73 -17.16 21.04
N MET A 87 9.17 -16.45 22.08
CA MET A 87 10.22 -15.45 21.95
C MET A 87 11.58 -16.13 21.80
N PHE A 88 12.53 -15.53 21.09
CA PHE A 88 13.84 -16.15 20.85
C PHE A 88 14.59 -16.45 22.15
N ASN A 89 14.51 -15.54 23.12
CA ASN A 89 15.13 -15.67 24.45
C ASN A 89 14.50 -16.77 25.33
N SER A 90 13.31 -17.25 25.01
CA SER A 90 12.61 -18.29 25.77
C SER A 90 12.95 -19.70 25.30
N LEU A 91 13.61 -19.81 24.14
CA LEU A 91 14.06 -21.07 23.56
C LEU A 91 15.39 -21.49 24.17
N MET A 92 15.54 -22.78 24.45
CA MET A 92 16.78 -23.35 24.99
C MET A 92 17.47 -24.19 23.91
N PHE A 93 18.75 -23.91 23.65
CA PHE A 93 19.58 -24.69 22.73
C PHE A 93 20.21 -25.86 23.48
N VAL A 94 19.71 -27.06 23.24
CA VAL A 94 20.05 -28.25 24.05
C VAL A 94 21.23 -29.01 23.48
N GLY A 95 21.36 -29.06 22.16
CA GLY A 95 22.38 -29.89 21.52
C GLY A 95 22.51 -29.66 20.03
N LEU A 96 23.51 -30.32 19.46
CA LEU A 96 23.73 -30.42 18.02
C LEU A 96 23.52 -31.86 17.59
N LEU A 97 22.86 -32.03 16.45
CA LEU A 97 22.72 -33.32 15.78
C LEU A 97 23.51 -33.28 14.48
N HIS A 98 24.52 -34.14 14.38
CA HIS A 98 25.32 -34.30 13.18
C HIS A 98 24.93 -35.60 12.47
N SER A 99 24.54 -35.50 11.20
CA SER A 99 24.25 -36.65 10.34
C SER A 99 25.04 -36.51 9.05
N SER A 100 26.11 -37.30 8.94
CA SER A 100 27.06 -37.36 7.81
C SER A 100 27.52 -35.99 7.27
N SER A 101 26.72 -35.34 6.43
CA SER A 101 27.00 -34.05 5.79
C SER A 101 26.18 -32.87 6.30
N LYS A 102 25.18 -33.10 7.17
CA LYS A 102 24.25 -32.09 7.67
C LYS A 102 24.37 -31.95 9.18
N SER A 103 24.25 -30.71 9.63
CA SER A 103 24.24 -30.34 11.04
C SER A 103 22.92 -29.67 11.36
N TRP A 104 22.31 -30.07 12.46
CA TRP A 104 21.07 -29.52 12.97
C TRP A 104 21.22 -29.16 14.44
N VAL A 105 20.32 -28.28 14.90
CA VAL A 105 20.29 -27.82 16.29
C VAL A 105 19.03 -28.36 16.95
N LEU A 106 19.18 -28.89 18.16
CA LEU A 106 18.08 -29.28 19.02
C LEU A 106 17.68 -28.07 19.88
N VAL A 107 16.45 -27.61 19.68
CA VAL A 107 15.87 -26.44 20.37
C VAL A 107 14.68 -26.90 21.20
N LYS A 108 14.72 -26.62 22.50
CA LYS A 108 13.63 -26.90 23.43
C LYS A 108 12.78 -25.64 23.62
N GLU A 109 11.48 -25.78 23.40
CA GLU A 109 10.52 -24.72 23.69
C GLU A 109 10.21 -24.63 25.20
N PRO A 110 9.64 -23.52 25.68
CA PRO A 110 9.30 -23.34 27.11
C PRO A 110 8.39 -24.43 27.69
N ASN A 111 7.50 -25.00 26.87
CA ASN A 111 6.59 -26.07 27.27
C ASN A 111 7.26 -27.46 27.32
N GLY A 112 8.53 -27.55 26.95
CA GLY A 112 9.34 -28.75 27.13
C GLY A 112 9.55 -29.61 25.88
N LYS A 113 8.83 -29.35 24.78
CA LYS A 113 9.01 -30.07 23.51
C LYS A 113 10.36 -29.71 22.88
N VAL A 114 11.09 -30.73 22.41
CA VAL A 114 12.34 -30.55 21.66
C VAL A 114 12.06 -30.68 20.17
N LEU A 115 12.57 -29.72 19.41
CA LEU A 115 12.37 -29.58 17.98
C LEU A 115 13.73 -29.40 17.28
N VAL A 116 13.78 -29.72 16.00
CA VAL A 116 15.02 -29.70 15.21
C VAL A 116 15.00 -28.49 14.27
N VAL A 117 16.11 -27.76 14.22
CA VAL A 117 16.29 -26.56 13.40
C VAL A 117 17.53 -26.72 12.52
N LYS A 118 17.40 -26.36 11.25
CA LYS A 118 18.45 -26.48 10.22
C LYS A 118 18.96 -25.10 9.81
N PRO A 119 20.19 -24.99 9.28
CA PRO A 119 20.64 -23.74 8.66
C PRO A 119 19.67 -23.28 7.56
N GLY A 120 19.27 -22.01 7.60
CA GLY A 120 18.23 -21.39 6.75
C GLY A 120 16.85 -21.33 7.41
N ASP A 121 16.61 -22.07 8.49
CA ASP A 121 15.36 -22.01 9.23
C ASP A 121 15.26 -20.74 10.07
N HIS A 122 14.02 -20.27 10.23
CA HIS A 122 13.71 -19.10 11.05
C HIS A 122 12.97 -19.56 12.31
N ILE A 123 13.36 -18.99 13.45
CA ILE A 123 12.82 -19.35 14.76
C ILE A 123 12.46 -18.12 15.59
N GLY A 124 11.47 -18.31 16.46
CA GLY A 124 10.95 -17.29 17.36
C GLY A 124 10.07 -16.25 16.67
N LYS A 125 9.31 -15.50 17.47
CA LYS A 125 8.45 -14.40 16.98
C LYS A 125 9.24 -13.31 16.25
N GLU A 126 10.50 -13.15 16.61
CA GLU A 126 11.45 -12.21 16.01
C GLU A 126 11.96 -12.67 14.63
N ASN A 127 11.55 -13.85 14.17
CA ASN A 127 11.91 -14.42 12.86
C ASN A 127 13.43 -14.48 12.64
N VAL A 128 14.15 -14.98 13.64
CA VAL A 128 15.61 -15.04 13.65
C VAL A 128 16.08 -16.23 12.81
N GLU A 129 16.94 -15.98 11.82
CA GLU A 129 17.43 -17.01 10.89
C GLU A 129 18.71 -17.68 11.43
N LEU A 130 18.76 -19.01 11.44
CA LEU A 130 19.98 -19.76 11.71
C LEU A 130 20.87 -19.77 10.46
N ILE A 131 21.98 -19.05 10.47
CA ILE A 131 22.88 -18.94 9.31
C ILE A 131 23.81 -20.16 9.23
N LYS A 132 24.44 -20.51 10.35
CA LYS A 132 25.54 -21.47 10.37
C LYS A 132 25.74 -22.09 11.75
N ILE A 133 26.20 -23.33 11.73
CA ILE A 133 26.63 -24.10 12.90
C ILE A 133 28.13 -24.38 12.72
N LYS A 134 28.96 -24.03 13.71
CA LYS A 134 30.42 -24.26 13.67
C LYS A 134 30.92 -24.65 15.06
N ASN A 135 31.38 -25.88 15.25
CA ASN A 135 32.05 -26.34 16.48
C ASN A 135 31.36 -25.81 17.75
N GLU A 136 30.09 -26.16 17.96
CA GLU A 136 29.26 -25.73 19.12
C GLU A 136 28.82 -24.26 19.14
N VAL A 137 29.26 -23.46 18.16
CA VAL A 137 28.80 -22.10 17.95
C VAL A 137 27.65 -22.08 16.95
N LEU A 138 26.55 -21.45 17.35
CA LEU A 138 25.43 -21.09 16.49
C LEU A 138 25.53 -19.62 16.09
N LEU A 139 25.34 -19.35 14.80
CA LEU A 139 25.27 -18.00 14.26
C LEU A 139 23.86 -17.72 13.76
N PHE A 140 23.24 -16.70 14.32
CA PHE A 140 21.90 -16.26 14.01
C PHE A 140 21.91 -14.85 13.41
N LYS A 141 20.98 -14.57 12.51
CA LYS A 141 20.77 -13.27 11.88
C LYS A 141 19.38 -12.77 12.20
N THR A 142 19.29 -11.49 12.55
CA THR A 142 18.01 -10.78 12.65
C THR A 142 18.13 -9.41 11.99
N HIS A 143 16.98 -8.83 11.65
CA HIS A 143 16.88 -7.51 11.06
C HIS A 143 16.06 -6.62 11.99
N TYR A 144 16.56 -5.41 12.25
CA TYR A 144 15.87 -4.43 13.07
C TYR A 144 15.89 -3.07 12.36
N TYR A 145 14.81 -2.32 12.51
CA TYR A 145 14.69 -1.01 11.92
C TYR A 145 15.17 0.05 12.90
N SER A 146 16.20 0.80 12.54
CA SER A 146 16.76 1.86 13.38
C SER A 146 17.21 3.04 12.53
N LYS A 147 16.95 4.26 13.02
CA LYS A 147 17.34 5.53 12.36
C LYS A 147 16.94 5.60 10.87
N GLY A 148 15.76 5.09 10.52
CA GLY A 148 15.24 5.15 9.15
C GLY A 148 15.83 4.12 8.18
N LYS A 149 16.59 3.12 8.65
CA LYS A 149 17.18 2.07 7.80
C LYS A 149 17.03 0.69 8.44
N TRP A 150 16.91 -0.33 7.59
CA TRP A 150 17.03 -1.72 8.02
C TRP A 150 18.48 -2.04 8.32
N GLN A 151 18.73 -2.56 9.51
CA GLN A 151 20.05 -2.99 9.97
C GLN A 151 20.03 -4.48 10.27
N GLN A 152 21.15 -5.16 9.98
CA GLN A 152 21.34 -6.56 10.30
C GLN A 152 22.09 -6.69 11.62
N HIS A 153 21.64 -7.59 12.48
CA HIS A 153 22.32 -7.96 13.72
C HIS A 153 22.65 -9.45 13.68
N ILE A 154 23.89 -9.80 14.01
CA ILE A 154 24.33 -11.19 14.11
C ILE A 154 24.48 -11.55 15.58
N VAL A 155 23.75 -12.58 16.00
CA VAL A 155 23.83 -13.13 17.36
C VAL A 155 24.64 -14.41 17.33
N LYS A 156 25.61 -14.51 18.22
CA LYS A 156 26.44 -15.70 18.39
C LYS A 156 26.07 -16.38 19.71
N ILE A 157 25.70 -17.65 19.64
CA ILE A 157 25.37 -18.47 20.82
C ILE A 157 26.36 -19.62 20.89
N LEU A 158 26.94 -19.83 22.07
CA LEU A 158 27.76 -21.00 22.36
C LEU A 158 26.90 -22.03 23.09
N LEU A 159 26.85 -23.28 22.61
CA LEU A 159 26.23 -24.34 23.38
C LEU A 159 27.10 -24.65 24.60
N LYS A 160 26.51 -24.56 25.79
CA LYS A 160 27.16 -25.00 27.03
C LYS A 160 26.91 -26.51 27.16
N ASN A 161 27.95 -27.31 26.93
CA ASN A 161 27.89 -28.75 27.18
C ASN A 161 27.76 -28.99 28.70
N LYS A 162 26.79 -29.80 29.12
CA LYS A 162 26.55 -30.12 30.53
C LYS A 162 27.55 -31.16 31.07
N ASP A 163 28.30 -31.83 30.20
CA ASP A 163 29.21 -32.92 30.59
C ASP A 163 30.67 -32.46 30.65
N ARG A 164 31.00 -31.58 31.61
CA ARG A 164 32.36 -31.34 32.15
C ARG A 164 32.28 -30.79 33.58
N SER A 165 31.68 -31.55 34.49
CA SER A 165 31.89 -31.40 35.93
C SER A 165 31.80 -32.76 36.62
#